data_AF-A0A2V9P319-F1
#
_entry.id   AF-A0A2V9P319-F1
#
_cell.length_a   1.000
_cell.length_b   1.000
_cell.length_c   1.000
_cell.angle_alpha   90.00
_cell.angle_beta   90.00
_cell.angle_gamma   90.00
#
_symmetry.space_group_name_H-M   'P 1'
#
loop_
_entity.id
_entity.type
_entity.pdbx_description
1 polymer ?
#
loop_
_entity_poly.entity_id
_entity_poly.type
_entity_poly.pdbx_seq_one_letter_code
_entity_poly.pdbx_strand_id
1 'polypeptide(L)'
;MSTLHIIETATGKTMPDTIERTRAASIAWKLDNSGFFYTRYPKKGEVAEDEEVYHRRVFYHELGGDPARDALVFGKDLGAENWPNVDLSNDGRWLLISVEQGWTKSELYIQDVQGGKQPVRITEGKDFLYSGQIYNGKLFVTTNEDAPRYRMFVADAATPARANWKEIIPQSDAILQGAAIVNGMLL
;
A
#
# COMPACT_ATOMS: atom_id res chain seq x y z
N MET A 1 -13.58 9.13 15.03
CA MET A 1 -12.45 8.65 14.21
C MET A 1 -11.14 9.18 14.77
N SER A 2 -9.99 8.57 14.45
CA SER A 2 -8.68 9.14 14.79
C SER A 2 -8.32 10.34 13.90
N THR A 3 -7.42 11.19 14.41
CA THR A 3 -6.82 12.33 13.70
C THR A 3 -5.32 12.13 13.65
N LEU A 4 -4.73 12.37 12.48
CA LEU A 4 -3.30 12.25 12.21
C LEU A 4 -2.66 13.62 12.38
N HIS A 5 -1.57 13.64 13.14
CA HIS A 5 -0.72 14.82 13.35
C HIS A 5 0.70 14.49 12.92
N ILE A 6 1.44 15.51 12.50
CA ILE A 6 2.85 15.40 12.14
C ILE A 6 3.69 16.09 13.20
N ILE A 7 4.84 15.50 13.54
CA ILE A 7 5.79 16.05 14.51
C ILE A 7 7.15 16.20 13.83
N GLU A 8 7.74 17.39 13.91
CA GLU A 8 9.13 17.63 13.54
C GLU A 8 10.05 16.91 14.53
N THR A 9 10.83 15.94 14.06
CA THR A 9 11.63 15.07 14.93
C THR A 9 12.77 15.82 15.63
N ALA A 10 13.36 16.83 14.98
CA ALA A 10 14.47 17.60 15.54
C ALA A 10 14.07 18.42 16.78
N THR A 11 12.83 18.92 16.81
CA THR A 11 12.36 19.82 17.89
C THR A 11 11.26 19.21 18.74
N GLY A 12 10.66 18.11 18.32
CA GLY A 12 9.47 17.52 18.95
C GLY A 12 8.22 18.39 18.80
N LYS A 13 8.21 19.37 17.89
CA LYS A 13 7.06 20.27 17.73
C LYS A 13 6.03 19.64 16.81
N THR A 14 4.78 19.68 17.22
CA THR A 14 3.66 19.32 16.33
C THR A 14 3.54 20.35 15.22
N MET A 15 3.52 19.87 13.99
CA MET A 15 3.30 20.67 12.78
C MET A 15 1.84 21.12 12.70
N PRO A 16 1.52 22.19 11.93
CA PRO A 16 0.15 22.66 11.75
C PRO A 16 -0.78 21.63 11.08
N ASP A 17 -0.20 20.76 10.27
CA ASP A 17 -0.87 19.70 9.52
C ASP A 17 -1.68 18.77 10.45
N THR A 18 -3.00 18.75 10.25
CA THR A 18 -3.95 17.97 11.04
C THR A 18 -4.95 17.31 10.11
N ILE A 19 -4.94 15.98 10.05
CA ILE A 19 -5.72 15.20 9.09
C ILE A 19 -6.69 14.27 9.81
N GLU A 20 -7.97 14.66 9.83
CA GLU A 20 -9.04 13.85 10.41
C GLU A 20 -9.36 12.62 9.55
N ARG A 21 -10.15 11.69 10.13
CA ARG A 21 -10.68 10.49 9.46
C ARG A 21 -9.59 9.49 9.06
N THR A 22 -8.60 9.34 9.92
CA THR A 22 -7.37 8.56 9.69
C THR A 22 -7.22 7.41 10.68
N ARG A 23 -8.34 6.83 11.15
CA ARG A 23 -8.33 5.60 11.96
C ARG A 23 -7.56 4.51 11.21
N ALA A 24 -6.60 3.85 11.86
CA ALA A 24 -5.78 2.79 11.24
C ALA A 24 -5.18 3.21 9.88
N ALA A 25 -4.74 4.47 9.75
CA ALA A 25 -4.14 4.93 8.51
C ALA A 25 -2.82 4.21 8.23
N SER A 26 -2.67 3.73 6.99
CA SER A 26 -1.38 3.33 6.42
C SER A 26 -0.72 4.59 5.88
N ILE A 27 0.58 4.75 6.09
CA ILE A 27 1.34 5.96 5.73
C ILE A 27 2.65 5.53 5.06
N ALA A 28 2.97 6.10 3.91
CA ALA A 28 4.23 5.90 3.20
C ALA A 28 4.84 7.27 2.84
N TRP A 29 5.91 7.65 3.53
CA TRP A 29 6.60 8.93 3.34
C TRP A 29 7.44 8.93 2.07
N LYS A 30 7.46 10.06 1.37
CA LYS A 30 8.48 10.32 0.36
C LYS A 30 9.84 10.51 1.04
N LEU A 31 10.90 10.06 0.37
CA LEU A 31 12.27 10.14 0.88
C LEU A 31 12.78 11.58 1.07
N ASP A 32 12.21 12.54 0.35
CA ASP A 32 12.54 13.96 0.45
C ASP A 32 11.73 14.69 1.55
N ASN A 33 10.91 13.96 2.31
CA ASN A 33 10.02 14.49 3.34
C ASN A 33 9.03 15.56 2.83
N SER A 34 8.81 15.69 1.52
CA SER A 34 7.89 16.71 0.99
C SER A 34 6.42 16.38 1.22
N GLY A 35 6.12 15.15 1.65
CA GLY A 35 4.77 14.63 1.77
C GLY A 35 4.73 13.12 1.90
N PHE A 36 3.52 12.57 1.95
CA PHE A 36 3.29 11.15 2.14
C PHE A 36 2.00 10.68 1.48
N PHE A 37 2.02 9.41 1.04
CA PHE A 37 0.81 8.69 0.69
C PHE A 37 0.17 8.16 1.97
N TYR A 38 -1.15 8.24 2.07
CA TYR A 38 -1.85 7.73 3.23
C TYR A 38 -3.26 7.30 2.91
N THR A 39 -3.88 6.62 3.86
CA THR A 39 -5.29 6.28 3.75
C THR A 39 -6.21 7.13 4.62
N ARG A 40 -7.38 7.46 4.08
CA ARG A 40 -8.40 8.26 4.75
C ARG A 40 -9.79 7.72 4.43
N TYR A 41 -10.68 7.81 5.41
CA TYR A 41 -12.11 7.50 5.31
C TYR A 41 -12.90 8.67 4.71
N PRO A 42 -14.10 8.48 4.15
CA PRO A 42 -14.91 9.52 3.50
C PRO A 42 -15.35 10.64 4.47
N LYS A 43 -15.68 11.81 3.93
CA LYS A 43 -16.24 12.92 4.72
C LYS A 43 -17.69 12.59 5.08
N LYS A 44 -18.18 13.20 6.17
CA LYS A 44 -19.60 13.14 6.50
C LYS A 44 -20.45 13.62 5.31
N GLY A 45 -21.41 12.78 4.91
CA GLY A 45 -22.30 13.03 3.77
C GLY A 45 -21.75 12.66 2.39
N GLU A 46 -20.52 12.15 2.26
CA GLU A 46 -20.04 11.56 0.99
C GLU A 46 -20.59 10.14 0.76
N VAL A 47 -20.95 9.45 1.84
CA VAL A 47 -21.57 8.11 1.88
C VAL A 47 -22.70 8.09 2.91
N ALA A 48 -23.42 6.98 3.04
CA ALA A 48 -24.43 6.82 4.09
C ALA A 48 -23.78 6.95 5.49
N GLU A 49 -24.52 7.45 6.49
CA GLU A 49 -23.96 7.75 7.81
C GLU A 49 -23.39 6.50 8.52
N ASP A 50 -24.01 5.34 8.30
CA ASP A 50 -23.55 4.04 8.79
C ASP A 50 -22.37 3.47 7.98
N GLU A 51 -22.01 4.10 6.86
CA GLU A 51 -20.90 3.71 5.98
C GLU A 51 -19.65 4.59 6.14
N GLU A 52 -19.67 5.64 6.97
CA GLU A 52 -18.52 6.55 7.15
C GLU A 52 -17.26 5.85 7.71
N VAL A 53 -17.44 4.68 8.33
CA VAL A 53 -16.38 3.81 8.84
C VAL A 53 -15.84 2.81 7.81
N TYR A 54 -16.34 2.86 6.57
CA TYR A 54 -15.95 2.11 5.39
C TYR A 54 -15.43 3.05 4.30
N HIS A 55 -15.24 2.55 3.08
CA HIS A 55 -14.77 3.34 1.94
C HIS A 55 -13.41 4.01 2.18
N ARG A 56 -12.49 3.32 2.86
CA ARG A 56 -11.10 3.77 3.02
C ARG A 56 -10.44 3.90 1.64
N ARG A 57 -9.79 5.03 1.36
CA ARG A 57 -9.11 5.33 0.08
C ARG A 57 -7.70 5.84 0.31
N VAL A 58 -6.87 5.82 -0.74
CA VAL A 58 -5.50 6.32 -0.71
C VAL A 58 -5.45 7.75 -1.26
N PHE A 59 -4.83 8.64 -0.51
CA PHE A 59 -4.59 10.03 -0.85
C PHE A 59 -3.09 10.36 -0.78
N TYR A 60 -2.69 11.47 -1.39
CA TYR A 60 -1.38 12.08 -1.19
C TYR A 60 -1.54 13.41 -0.46
N HIS A 61 -0.73 13.60 0.58
CA HIS A 61 -0.64 14.84 1.33
C HIS A 61 0.73 15.49 1.10
N GLU A 62 0.72 16.75 0.67
CA GLU A 62 1.91 17.60 0.61
C GLU A 62 2.09 18.31 1.95
N LEU A 63 3.29 18.23 2.52
CA LEU A 63 3.56 18.76 3.86
C LEU A 63 3.37 20.28 3.90
N GLY A 64 2.61 20.77 4.88
CA GLY A 64 2.19 22.16 5.00
C GLY A 64 0.97 22.53 4.15
N GLY A 65 0.45 21.59 3.36
CA GLY A 65 -0.72 21.77 2.51
C GLY A 65 -2.04 21.66 3.28
N ASP A 66 -3.13 22.11 2.66
CA ASP A 66 -4.49 21.91 3.20
C ASP A 66 -4.96 20.47 2.94
N PRO A 67 -5.17 19.63 3.97
CA PRO A 67 -5.60 18.24 3.79
C PRO A 67 -6.94 18.10 3.05
N ALA A 68 -7.79 19.15 3.04
CA ALA A 68 -9.03 19.14 2.27
C ALA A 68 -8.81 19.08 0.76
N ARG A 69 -7.61 19.42 0.29
CA ARG A 69 -7.20 19.44 -1.12
C ARG A 69 -6.32 18.26 -1.54
N ASP A 70 -5.99 17.36 -0.60
CA ASP A 70 -5.21 16.16 -0.88
C ASP A 70 -5.77 15.37 -2.05
N ALA A 71 -4.89 15.01 -2.99
CA ALA A 71 -5.28 14.30 -4.20
C ALA A 71 -5.68 12.85 -3.89
N LEU A 72 -6.79 12.39 -4.44
CA LEU A 72 -7.15 10.97 -4.45
C LEU A 72 -6.18 10.22 -5.38
N VAL A 73 -5.41 9.29 -4.83
CA VAL A 73 -4.43 8.50 -5.57
C VAL A 73 -5.02 7.17 -6.01
N PHE A 74 -5.77 6.51 -5.13
CA PHE A 74 -6.32 5.19 -5.43
C PHE A 74 -7.59 4.89 -4.63
N GLY A 75 -8.44 4.08 -5.25
CA GLY A 75 -9.48 3.34 -4.56
C GLY A 75 -10.90 3.80 -4.84
N LYS A 76 -11.11 4.80 -5.72
CA LYS A 76 -12.44 5.34 -6.05
C LYS A 76 -13.49 4.23 -6.26
N ASP A 77 -13.10 3.19 -6.99
CA ASP A 77 -13.96 2.09 -7.41
C ASP A 77 -13.85 0.83 -6.54
N LEU A 78 -13.20 0.92 -5.37
CA LEU A 78 -13.14 -0.21 -4.44
C LEU A 78 -14.47 -0.43 -3.73
N GLY A 79 -14.75 -1.68 -3.36
CA GLY A 79 -15.82 -2.00 -2.42
C GLY A 79 -15.69 -1.23 -1.10
N ALA A 80 -16.81 -1.08 -0.38
CA ALA A 80 -16.88 -0.37 0.88
C ALA A 80 -15.90 -0.94 1.92
N GLU A 81 -15.86 -2.26 2.05
CA GLU A 81 -15.08 -2.99 3.06
C GLU A 81 -13.61 -3.20 2.68
N ASN A 82 -13.22 -2.89 1.43
CA ASN A 82 -11.86 -3.11 0.96
C ASN A 82 -10.87 -2.24 1.75
N TRP A 83 -9.73 -2.82 2.09
CA TRP A 83 -8.76 -2.24 3.00
C TRP A 83 -7.41 -2.01 2.29
N PRO A 84 -7.22 -0.85 1.63
CA PRO A 84 -5.97 -0.55 0.93
C PRO A 84 -4.86 -0.12 1.90
N ASN A 85 -3.66 -0.65 1.77
CA ASN A 85 -2.45 -0.25 2.48
C ASN A 85 -1.40 0.22 1.48
N VAL A 86 -0.50 1.10 1.90
CA VAL A 86 0.53 1.72 1.05
C VAL A 86 1.92 1.49 1.61
N ASP A 87 2.85 1.21 0.71
CA ASP A 87 4.29 1.14 0.96
C ASP A 87 5.04 1.80 -0.19
N LEU A 88 6.12 2.52 0.11
CA LEU A 88 6.96 3.17 -0.90
C LEU A 88 8.31 2.47 -0.93
N SER A 89 8.79 2.15 -2.14
CA SER A 89 10.08 1.51 -2.32
C SER A 89 11.23 2.33 -1.72
N ASN A 90 12.32 1.66 -1.41
CA ASN A 90 13.51 2.27 -0.80
C ASN A 90 14.21 3.33 -1.68
N ASP A 91 13.87 3.39 -2.97
CA ASP A 91 14.32 4.42 -3.93
C ASP A 91 13.26 5.52 -4.17
N GLY A 92 12.11 5.44 -3.50
CA GLY A 92 11.02 6.41 -3.58
C GLY A 92 10.25 6.42 -4.90
N ARG A 93 10.52 5.50 -5.83
CA ARG A 93 9.95 5.51 -7.18
C ARG A 93 8.65 4.71 -7.30
N TRP A 94 8.50 3.64 -6.53
CA TRP A 94 7.40 2.71 -6.68
C TRP A 94 6.52 2.73 -5.45
N LEU A 95 5.26 3.12 -5.64
CA LEU A 95 4.22 2.94 -4.63
C LEU A 95 3.57 1.57 -4.84
N LEU A 96 3.68 0.71 -3.83
CA LEU A 96 2.94 -0.54 -3.75
C LEU A 96 1.66 -0.30 -2.94
N ILE A 97 0.53 -0.72 -3.50
CA ILE A 97 -0.77 -0.67 -2.85
C ILE A 97 -1.26 -2.10 -2.69
N SER A 98 -1.47 -2.54 -1.46
CA SER A 98 -2.04 -3.85 -1.14
C SER A 98 -3.48 -3.66 -0.71
N VAL A 99 -4.44 -4.34 -1.34
CA VAL A 99 -5.86 -4.23 -1.00
C VAL A 99 -6.34 -5.53 -0.40
N GLU A 100 -6.57 -5.56 0.90
CA GLU A 100 -7.17 -6.70 1.58
C GLU A 100 -8.70 -6.68 1.37
N GLN A 101 -9.26 -7.85 1.09
CA GLN A 101 -10.70 -8.08 0.89
C GLN A 101 -11.12 -9.21 1.83
N GLY A 102 -11.39 -8.86 3.09
CA GLY A 102 -11.53 -9.82 4.17
C GLY A 102 -10.21 -10.55 4.45
N TRP A 103 -10.29 -11.86 4.70
CA TRP A 103 -9.15 -12.69 5.12
C TRP A 103 -8.72 -13.74 4.10
N THR A 104 -9.39 -13.80 2.95
CA THR A 104 -9.17 -14.85 1.94
C THR A 104 -8.64 -14.31 0.63
N LYS A 105 -8.66 -12.99 0.45
CA LYS A 105 -8.30 -12.34 -0.79
C LYS A 105 -7.55 -11.04 -0.55
N SER A 106 -6.53 -10.82 -1.37
CA SER A 106 -5.88 -9.52 -1.48
C SER A 106 -5.44 -9.27 -2.91
N GLU A 107 -5.25 -8.01 -3.27
CA GLU A 107 -4.77 -7.61 -4.58
C GLU A 107 -3.58 -6.66 -4.43
N LEU A 108 -2.60 -6.78 -5.32
CA LEU A 108 -1.48 -5.85 -5.39
C LEU A 108 -1.66 -4.91 -6.58
N TYR A 109 -1.33 -3.65 -6.37
CA TYR A 109 -1.22 -2.62 -7.39
C TYR A 109 0.10 -1.89 -7.25
N ILE A 110 0.67 -1.46 -8.38
CA ILE A 110 1.93 -0.73 -8.40
C ILE A 110 1.81 0.55 -9.23
N GLN A 111 2.43 1.61 -8.74
CA GLN A 111 2.48 2.91 -9.41
C GLN A 111 3.93 3.41 -9.50
N ASP A 112 4.37 3.82 -10.70
CA ASP A 112 5.58 4.62 -10.88
C ASP A 112 5.25 6.09 -10.55
N VAL A 113 5.62 6.54 -9.34
CA VAL A 113 5.24 7.87 -8.85
C VAL A 113 5.98 8.99 -9.59
N GLN A 114 7.17 8.70 -10.11
CA GLN A 114 7.96 9.66 -10.91
C GLN A 114 7.44 9.75 -12.34
N GLY A 115 6.92 8.65 -12.87
CA GLY A 115 6.30 8.61 -14.20
C GLY A 115 4.89 9.20 -14.27
N GLY A 116 4.30 9.60 -13.13
CA GLY A 116 2.94 10.14 -13.07
C GLY A 116 1.85 9.16 -13.54
N LYS A 117 2.14 7.86 -13.53
CA LYS A 117 1.22 6.82 -14.01
C LYS A 117 0.13 6.56 -12.96
N GLN A 118 -1.01 6.02 -13.39
CA GLN A 118 -2.02 5.48 -12.47
C GLN A 118 -1.55 4.13 -11.91
N PRO A 119 -2.00 3.73 -10.70
CA PRO A 119 -1.75 2.40 -10.18
C PRO A 119 -2.28 1.30 -11.10
N VAL A 120 -1.47 0.27 -11.35
CA VAL A 120 -1.82 -0.89 -12.18
C VAL A 120 -1.90 -2.13 -11.31
N ARG A 121 -2.98 -2.91 -11.45
CA ARG A 121 -3.14 -4.20 -10.76
C ARG A 121 -2.17 -5.23 -11.33
N ILE A 122 -1.56 -6.03 -10.46
CA ILE A 122 -0.56 -7.04 -10.86
C ILE A 122 -0.94 -8.48 -10.50
N THR A 123 -1.99 -8.65 -9.69
CA THR A 123 -2.58 -9.94 -9.29
C THR A 123 -3.79 -10.30 -10.14
N GLU A 124 -4.14 -11.60 -10.21
CA GLU A 124 -5.10 -12.13 -11.18
C GLU A 124 -6.58 -12.12 -10.73
N GLY A 125 -6.90 -11.67 -9.51
CA GLY A 125 -8.30 -11.62 -9.06
C GLY A 125 -8.92 -12.86 -8.50
N LYS A 126 -8.10 -13.87 -8.23
CA LYS A 126 -8.49 -15.10 -7.54
C LYS A 126 -8.50 -14.91 -6.02
N ASP A 127 -9.12 -15.84 -5.32
CA ASP A 127 -9.26 -15.80 -3.86
C ASP A 127 -7.98 -16.34 -3.21
N PHE A 128 -6.94 -15.52 -3.29
CA PHE A 128 -5.61 -15.76 -2.73
C PHE A 128 -5.11 -14.54 -1.98
N LEU A 129 -4.21 -14.81 -1.04
CA LEU A 129 -3.48 -13.82 -0.27
C LEU A 129 -2.13 -13.53 -0.94
N TYR A 130 -1.80 -12.25 -1.01
CA TYR A 130 -0.60 -11.69 -1.58
C TYR A 130 -0.12 -10.59 -0.65
N SER A 131 1.15 -10.62 -0.31
CA SER A 131 1.88 -9.48 0.24
C SER A 131 3.09 -9.22 -0.63
N GLY A 132 3.62 -8.00 -0.58
CA GLY A 132 4.81 -7.69 -1.34
C GLY A 132 5.62 -6.54 -0.76
N GLN A 133 6.83 -6.44 -1.27
CA GLN A 133 7.77 -5.36 -0.98
C GLN A 133 8.51 -5.03 -2.27
N ILE A 134 8.82 -3.75 -2.49
CA ILE A 134 9.66 -3.33 -3.61
C ILE A 134 11.00 -2.85 -3.08
N TYR A 135 12.08 -3.45 -3.59
CA TYR A 135 13.43 -3.08 -3.22
C TYR A 135 14.31 -2.98 -4.48
N ASN A 136 14.94 -1.83 -4.70
CA ASN A 136 15.78 -1.53 -5.86
C ASN A 136 15.13 -1.94 -7.21
N GLY A 137 13.87 -1.55 -7.41
CA GLY A 137 13.11 -1.86 -8.63
C GLY A 137 12.72 -3.33 -8.81
N LYS A 138 12.95 -4.19 -7.80
CA LYS A 138 12.45 -5.57 -7.79
C LYS A 138 11.25 -5.68 -6.86
N LEU A 139 10.17 -6.23 -7.41
CA LEU A 139 8.98 -6.61 -6.68
C LEU A 139 9.18 -8.02 -6.14
N PHE A 140 9.05 -8.17 -4.83
CA PHE A 140 9.03 -9.44 -4.13
C PHE A 140 7.61 -9.71 -3.68
N VAL A 141 7.07 -10.89 -3.99
CA VAL A 141 5.68 -11.26 -3.68
C VAL A 141 5.65 -12.56 -2.92
N THR A 142 5.01 -12.56 -1.75
CA THR A 142 4.68 -13.77 -1.00
C THR A 142 3.20 -14.06 -1.19
N THR A 143 2.85 -15.29 -1.57
CA THR A 143 1.46 -15.63 -1.88
C THR A 143 1.14 -17.10 -1.61
N ASN A 144 -0.13 -17.37 -1.30
CA ASN A 144 -0.69 -18.72 -1.27
C ASN A 144 -1.36 -19.14 -2.59
N GLU A 145 -1.19 -18.36 -3.67
CA GLU A 145 -1.67 -18.68 -5.01
C GLU A 145 -1.24 -20.09 -5.43
N ASP A 146 -2.21 -21.01 -5.51
CA ASP A 146 -2.02 -22.44 -5.77
C ASP A 146 -0.96 -23.12 -4.88
N ALA A 147 -0.72 -22.55 -3.69
CA ALA A 147 0.32 -22.97 -2.75
C ALA A 147 -0.14 -22.69 -1.30
N PRO A 148 -0.95 -23.56 -0.67
CA PRO A 148 -1.51 -23.32 0.67
C PRO A 148 -0.48 -23.09 1.79
N ARG A 149 0.79 -23.50 1.60
CA ARG A 149 1.89 -23.25 2.55
C ARG A 149 2.79 -22.07 2.15
N TYR A 150 2.30 -21.26 1.22
CA TYR A 150 2.93 -20.10 0.62
C TYR A 150 4.18 -20.40 -0.19
N ARG A 151 4.47 -19.49 -1.11
CA ARG A 151 5.67 -19.43 -1.94
C ARG A 151 6.01 -17.97 -2.22
N MET A 152 7.21 -17.73 -2.72
CA MET A 152 7.71 -16.38 -3.00
C MET A 152 8.19 -16.25 -4.44
N PHE A 153 7.85 -15.12 -5.03
CA PHE A 153 8.26 -14.72 -6.37
C PHE A 153 9.05 -13.42 -6.36
N VAL A 154 9.84 -13.22 -7.41
CA VAL A 154 10.45 -11.93 -7.77
C VAL A 154 10.07 -11.54 -9.19
N ALA A 155 9.83 -10.26 -9.42
CA ALA A 155 9.59 -9.66 -10.72
C ALA A 155 10.26 -8.28 -10.82
N ASP A 156 10.37 -7.75 -12.03
CA ASP A 156 10.76 -6.36 -12.22
C ASP A 156 9.55 -5.44 -11.99
N ALA A 157 9.71 -4.39 -11.18
CA ALA A 157 8.67 -3.41 -10.90
C ALA A 157 8.20 -2.67 -12.16
N ALA A 158 9.08 -2.50 -13.16
CA ALA A 158 8.73 -1.89 -14.44
C ALA A 158 7.96 -2.84 -15.37
N THR A 159 8.02 -4.16 -15.15
CA THR A 159 7.26 -5.17 -15.91
C THR A 159 6.59 -6.17 -14.96
N PRO A 160 5.66 -5.73 -14.10
CA PRO A 160 5.24 -6.47 -12.91
C PRO A 160 4.14 -7.50 -13.16
N ALA A 161 3.73 -7.70 -14.41
CA ALA A 161 2.69 -8.65 -14.78
C ALA A 161 3.02 -10.06 -14.27
N ARG A 162 1.99 -10.79 -13.79
CA ARG A 162 2.10 -12.15 -13.22
C ARG A 162 2.94 -13.12 -14.07
N ALA A 163 2.88 -13.01 -15.40
CA ALA A 163 3.64 -13.84 -16.34
C ALA A 163 5.17 -13.65 -16.25
N ASN A 164 5.64 -12.51 -15.70
CA ASN A 164 7.06 -12.21 -15.54
C ASN A 164 7.61 -12.62 -14.16
N TRP A 165 6.76 -13.17 -13.29
CA TRP A 165 7.16 -13.56 -11.95
C TRP A 165 8.01 -14.83 -11.99
N LYS A 166 9.14 -14.81 -11.29
CA LYS A 166 10.05 -15.94 -11.15
C LYS A 166 10.00 -16.43 -9.72
N GLU A 167 9.71 -17.70 -9.52
CA GLU A 167 9.68 -18.31 -8.19
C GLU A 167 11.10 -18.34 -7.61
N ILE A 168 11.25 -17.89 -6.36
CA ILE A 168 12.53 -17.86 -5.63
C ILE A 168 12.50 -18.67 -4.33
N ILE A 169 11.32 -18.82 -3.73
CA ILE A 169 11.09 -19.77 -2.65
C ILE A 169 9.87 -20.61 -3.04
N PRO A 170 10.05 -21.85 -3.50
CA PRO A 170 8.94 -22.74 -3.76
C PRO A 170 8.28 -23.16 -2.44
N GLN A 171 7.03 -23.63 -2.53
CA GLN A 171 6.36 -24.23 -1.39
C GLN A 171 7.15 -25.45 -0.88
N SER A 172 7.21 -25.63 0.44
CA SER A 172 7.78 -26.82 1.09
C SER A 172 6.78 -27.44 2.07
N ASP A 173 7.18 -28.50 2.79
CA ASP A 173 6.38 -29.07 3.88
C ASP A 173 6.19 -28.09 5.04
N ALA A 174 7.15 -27.19 5.25
CA ALA A 174 7.05 -26.09 6.20
C ALA A 174 6.21 -24.93 5.63
N ILE A 175 5.51 -24.22 6.51
CA ILE A 175 4.72 -23.04 6.16
C ILE A 175 5.65 -21.83 6.15
N LEU A 176 5.72 -21.11 5.03
CA LEU A 176 6.36 -19.80 4.98
C LEU A 176 5.44 -18.79 5.68
N GLN A 177 5.84 -18.34 6.88
CA GLN A 177 5.04 -17.41 7.69
C GLN A 177 5.32 -15.93 7.41
N GLY A 178 6.49 -15.61 6.90
CA GLY A 178 6.91 -14.24 6.62
C GLY A 178 8.17 -14.22 5.77
N ALA A 179 8.35 -13.13 5.04
CA ALA A 179 9.54 -12.84 4.27
C ALA A 179 9.72 -11.32 4.24
N ALA A 180 10.96 -10.86 4.37
CA ALA A 180 11.28 -9.44 4.25
C ALA A 180 12.58 -9.24 3.48
N ILE A 181 12.68 -8.11 2.77
CA ILE A 181 13.92 -7.66 2.16
C ILE A 181 14.53 -6.58 3.04
N VAL A 182 15.71 -6.88 3.59
CA VAL A 182 16.47 -5.96 4.45
C VAL A 182 17.88 -5.84 3.90
N ASN A 183 18.27 -4.62 3.52
CA ASN A 183 19.59 -4.34 2.91
C ASN A 183 19.92 -5.26 1.72
N GLY A 184 18.91 -5.60 0.90
CA GLY A 184 19.05 -6.48 -0.25
C GLY A 184 19.17 -7.97 0.08
N MET A 185 19.04 -8.36 1.34
CA MET A 185 18.99 -9.75 1.77
C MET A 185 17.54 -10.17 2.05
N LEU A 186 17.23 -11.41 1.71
CA LEU A 186 15.97 -12.05 2.06
C LEU A 186 16.07 -12.65 3.47
N LEU A 187 15.16 -12.24 4.35
CA LEU A 187 15.01 -12.72 5.73
C LEU A 187 13.68 -13.47 5.89
#